data_AF-A0A0G0D2V9-F1
#
_entry.id   AF-A0A0G0D2V9-F1
#
_cell.length_a   1.000
_cell.length_b   1.000
_cell.length_c   1.000
_cell.angle_alpha   90.00
_cell.angle_beta   90.00
_cell.angle_gamma   90.00
#
_symmetry.space_group_name_H-M   'P 1'
#
loop_
_entity.id
_entity.type
_entity.pdbx_description
1 polymer ?
#
loop_
_entity_poly.entity_id
_entity_poly.type
_entity_poly.pdbx_seq_one_letter_code
_entity_poly.pdbx_strand_id
1 'polypeptide(L)'
;MTVFGCNDCFGCANLRKSSYCIFNKQYKKTDYEEQIKEMELNTVIGVKKAQEKVREFWKTQPNKYHQGLKNLNSTGSYVTNCKNVNDSYLIRESENMRYCQYMQMPKNKECYDTTIWGANMELHYETCLSGENSYNLKFCVNCWPACRDDEYCMDLFSSSDCFGCIGLKKKQYCILNKQYSKEEYKTLVPKIKKHMDEMPYIDSQSLVYKYGEFFPSDFSLYGYNNTIAMQHFPITEEEAKKKGYTWIEVPRGEYAITKKIFELPDSIEEVNDSILKEVIECENCKNAYRILENELIFLRNEKLPLPNLCHDCRYERRINDRLKIQLYGRSCMCAGNVDSTGIYKNTIEHFHGDKPCEEKFKTGYNLDSKEIVYCEKCYQQEVY
;
A
#
# COMPACT_ATOMS: atom_id res chain seq x y z
N MET A 1 8.93 0.22 -12.99
CA MET A 1 9.04 -0.02 -14.45
C MET A 1 7.69 -0.37 -15.03
N THR A 2 7.37 0.13 -16.23
CA THR A 2 6.10 -0.18 -16.91
C THR A 2 6.32 -1.23 -17.99
N VAL A 3 5.48 -2.27 -18.05
CA VAL A 3 5.35 -3.15 -19.23
C VAL A 3 3.86 -3.30 -19.52
N PHE A 4 3.46 -3.23 -20.79
CA PHE A 4 2.03 -3.22 -21.15
C PHE A 4 1.71 -4.14 -22.34
N GLY A 5 0.91 -5.18 -22.08
CA GLY A 5 0.51 -6.17 -23.09
C GLY A 5 1.69 -7.01 -23.61
N CYS A 6 2.74 -7.19 -22.79
CA CYS A 6 3.91 -7.99 -23.14
C CYS A 6 3.81 -9.40 -22.57
N ASN A 7 4.35 -10.38 -23.29
CA ASN A 7 4.46 -11.78 -22.88
C ASN A 7 5.93 -12.22 -22.98
N ASP A 8 6.35 -13.29 -22.29
CA ASP A 8 7.72 -13.84 -22.41
C ASP A 8 8.80 -12.75 -22.26
N CYS A 9 8.81 -12.06 -21.13
CA CYS A 9 9.63 -10.87 -20.89
C CYS A 9 10.34 -10.92 -19.54
N PHE A 10 11.66 -10.74 -19.53
CA PHE A 10 12.49 -10.75 -18.32
C PHE A 10 13.23 -9.43 -18.09
N GLY A 11 13.10 -8.85 -16.89
CA GLY A 11 13.84 -7.67 -16.44
C GLY A 11 13.57 -6.36 -17.20
N CYS A 12 12.81 -6.39 -18.29
CA CYS A 12 12.59 -5.26 -19.18
C CYS A 12 11.78 -4.13 -18.55
N ALA A 13 11.87 -2.96 -19.17
CA ALA A 13 11.34 -1.70 -18.72
C ALA A 13 10.81 -0.89 -19.90
N ASN A 14 9.64 -0.28 -19.74
CA ASN A 14 9.07 0.69 -20.68
C ASN A 14 8.75 0.06 -22.05
N LEU A 15 8.41 -1.23 -22.08
CA LEU A 15 8.00 -1.97 -23.29
C LEU A 15 6.47 -2.01 -23.47
N ARG A 16 6.03 -2.12 -24.73
CA ARG A 16 4.63 -2.24 -25.15
C ARG A 16 4.45 -3.32 -26.21
N LYS A 17 3.46 -4.20 -26.02
CA LYS A 17 3.03 -5.24 -26.98
C LYS A 17 4.18 -6.10 -27.52
N SER A 18 5.22 -6.30 -26.73
CA SER A 18 6.45 -6.99 -27.10
C SER A 18 6.45 -8.43 -26.57
N SER A 19 7.18 -9.33 -27.24
CA SER A 19 7.41 -10.68 -26.73
C SER A 19 8.84 -11.14 -26.95
N TYR A 20 9.31 -12.04 -26.09
CA TYR A 20 10.67 -12.60 -26.08
C TYR A 20 11.73 -11.51 -25.86
N CYS A 21 11.56 -10.70 -24.81
CA CYS A 21 12.41 -9.55 -24.52
C CYS A 21 13.17 -9.70 -23.19
N ILE A 22 14.47 -9.38 -23.19
CA ILE A 22 15.33 -9.38 -22.01
C ILE A 22 16.06 -8.04 -21.96
N PHE A 23 15.90 -7.28 -20.87
CA PHE A 23 16.49 -5.93 -20.70
C PHE A 23 16.30 -5.02 -21.93
N ASN A 24 15.06 -4.92 -22.42
CA ASN A 24 14.61 -4.14 -23.59
C ASN A 24 15.11 -4.60 -24.97
N LYS A 25 16.06 -5.53 -25.03
CA LYS A 25 16.44 -6.21 -26.27
C LYS A 25 15.43 -7.32 -26.58
N GLN A 26 14.92 -7.35 -27.81
CA GLN A 26 14.11 -8.46 -28.32
C GLN A 26 14.99 -9.58 -28.87
N TYR A 27 14.55 -10.82 -28.70
CA TYR A 27 15.21 -12.06 -29.10
C TYR A 27 14.27 -12.90 -29.97
N LYS A 28 14.79 -13.91 -30.67
CA LYS A 28 13.94 -15.01 -31.17
C LYS A 28 13.52 -15.88 -29.99
N LYS A 29 12.43 -16.64 -30.15
CA LYS A 29 11.92 -17.55 -29.12
C LYS A 29 12.98 -18.54 -28.60
N THR A 30 13.72 -19.17 -29.50
CA THR A 30 14.82 -20.11 -29.18
C THR A 30 15.88 -19.46 -28.30
N ASP A 31 16.36 -18.31 -28.75
CA ASP A 31 17.47 -17.56 -28.16
C ASP A 31 17.03 -16.99 -26.78
N TYR A 32 15.75 -16.62 -26.64
CA TYR A 32 15.14 -16.24 -25.36
C TYR A 32 15.06 -17.42 -24.40
N GLU A 33 14.55 -18.57 -24.83
CA GLU A 33 14.44 -19.77 -23.99
C GLU A 33 15.80 -20.30 -23.53
N GLU A 34 16.85 -20.14 -24.33
CA GLU A 34 18.24 -20.43 -23.96
C GLU A 34 18.74 -19.45 -22.89
N GLN A 35 18.61 -18.14 -23.14
CA GLN A 35 19.02 -17.09 -22.20
C GLN A 35 18.27 -17.12 -20.86
N ILE A 36 17.02 -17.62 -20.81
CA ILE A 36 16.29 -17.84 -19.55
C ILE A 36 16.82 -19.07 -18.78
N LYS A 37 17.24 -20.13 -19.48
CA LYS A 37 17.87 -21.30 -18.83
C LYS A 37 19.23 -20.95 -18.24
N GLU A 38 20.03 -20.13 -18.94
CA GLU A 38 21.31 -19.60 -18.44
C GLU A 38 21.21 -18.79 -17.13
N MET A 39 20.00 -18.31 -16.77
CA MET A 39 19.80 -17.58 -15.50
C MET A 39 19.51 -18.49 -14.30
N GLU A 40 19.35 -19.81 -14.50
CA GLU A 40 19.19 -20.81 -13.44
C GLU A 40 18.07 -20.43 -12.43
N LEU A 41 16.95 -19.88 -12.91
CA LEU A 41 15.90 -19.27 -12.07
C LEU A 41 15.14 -20.25 -11.15
N ASN A 42 15.44 -21.55 -11.25
CA ASN A 42 15.03 -22.58 -10.30
C ASN A 42 15.94 -22.71 -9.06
N THR A 43 17.03 -21.92 -9.00
CA THR A 43 18.01 -21.91 -7.91
C THR A 43 17.97 -20.61 -7.10
N VAL A 44 18.27 -20.65 -5.80
CA VAL A 44 18.40 -19.45 -4.96
C VAL A 44 19.50 -18.53 -5.52
N ILE A 45 20.63 -19.12 -5.93
CA ILE A 45 21.77 -18.39 -6.49
C ILE A 45 21.41 -17.68 -7.80
N GLY A 46 20.78 -18.37 -8.76
CA GLY A 46 20.33 -17.81 -10.04
C GLY A 46 19.30 -16.69 -9.85
N VAL A 47 18.27 -16.93 -9.04
CA VAL A 47 17.26 -15.93 -8.69
C VAL A 47 17.89 -14.68 -8.05
N LYS A 48 18.88 -14.83 -7.17
CA LYS A 48 19.58 -13.70 -6.53
C LYS A 48 20.40 -12.89 -7.52
N LYS A 49 21.29 -13.53 -8.30
CA LYS A 49 22.08 -12.90 -9.38
C LYS A 49 21.17 -12.12 -10.34
N ALA A 50 20.04 -12.72 -10.72
CA ALA A 50 19.10 -12.13 -11.65
C ALA A 50 18.34 -10.93 -11.03
N GLN A 51 17.91 -11.01 -9.77
CA GLN A 51 17.30 -9.87 -9.06
C GLN A 51 18.26 -8.67 -8.92
N GLU A 52 19.53 -8.92 -8.61
CA GLU A 52 20.57 -7.88 -8.53
C GLU A 52 20.76 -7.19 -9.89
N LYS A 53 20.98 -7.97 -10.96
CA LYS A 53 21.11 -7.47 -12.34
C LYS A 53 19.88 -6.66 -12.81
N VAL A 54 18.68 -7.11 -12.46
CA VAL A 54 17.42 -6.42 -12.77
C VAL A 54 17.30 -5.09 -12.02
N ARG A 55 17.65 -5.04 -10.73
CA ARG A 55 17.58 -3.80 -9.94
C ARG A 55 18.59 -2.75 -10.37
N GLU A 56 19.80 -3.14 -10.77
CA GLU A 56 20.76 -2.18 -11.34
C GLU A 56 20.30 -1.68 -12.72
N PHE A 57 19.76 -2.55 -13.59
CA PHE A 57 19.19 -2.12 -14.87
C PHE A 57 18.04 -1.12 -14.68
N TRP A 58 17.12 -1.34 -13.74
CA TRP A 58 15.97 -0.46 -13.53
C TRP A 58 16.33 0.98 -13.10
N LYS A 59 17.49 1.19 -12.45
CA LYS A 59 17.97 2.54 -12.11
C LYS A 59 18.40 3.34 -13.34
N THR A 60 18.81 2.68 -14.43
CA THR A 60 19.26 3.35 -15.66
C THR A 60 18.12 3.77 -16.57
N GLN A 61 16.87 3.51 -16.20
CA GLN A 61 15.70 3.68 -17.05
C GLN A 61 14.76 4.76 -16.49
N PRO A 62 14.14 5.59 -17.34
CA PRO A 62 13.22 6.62 -16.88
C PRO A 62 11.96 5.96 -16.28
N ASN A 63 11.44 6.58 -15.23
CA ASN A 63 10.22 6.20 -14.54
C ASN A 63 9.25 7.37 -14.55
N LYS A 64 7.95 7.04 -14.59
CA LYS A 64 6.86 8.01 -14.52
C LYS A 64 6.70 8.53 -13.09
N TYR A 65 6.61 9.84 -12.91
CA TYR A 65 6.49 10.47 -11.57
C TYR A 65 5.34 9.95 -10.68
N HIS A 66 4.24 9.48 -11.28
CA HIS A 66 3.22 8.70 -10.59
C HIS A 66 2.91 7.42 -11.38
N GLN A 67 2.46 6.37 -10.70
CA GLN A 67 1.78 5.27 -11.36
C GLN A 67 0.30 5.68 -11.55
N GLY A 68 -0.26 5.35 -12.70
CA GLY A 68 -1.67 5.65 -13.01
C GLY A 68 -1.90 6.50 -14.26
N LEU A 69 -3.17 6.66 -14.59
CA LEU A 69 -3.69 7.12 -15.89
C LEU A 69 -5.02 7.87 -15.72
N LYS A 70 -5.37 8.74 -16.68
CA LYS A 70 -6.67 9.42 -16.78
C LYS A 70 -7.07 10.23 -15.52
N ASN A 71 -6.17 11.07 -15.05
CA ASN A 71 -6.37 11.89 -13.85
C ASN A 71 -6.63 13.36 -14.22
N LEU A 72 -7.59 14.00 -13.55
CA LEU A 72 -7.84 15.44 -13.62
C LEU A 72 -7.65 16.07 -12.23
N ASN A 73 -6.83 17.12 -12.13
CA ASN A 73 -6.59 17.86 -10.88
C ASN A 73 -6.31 16.96 -9.65
N SER A 74 -5.54 15.88 -9.84
CA SER A 74 -5.35 14.85 -8.81
C SER A 74 -3.88 14.52 -8.58
N THR A 75 -3.51 14.21 -7.34
CA THR A 75 -2.16 13.83 -6.89
C THR A 75 -2.21 12.60 -5.99
N GLY A 76 -1.16 11.76 -6.03
CA GLY A 76 -1.08 10.50 -5.28
C GLY A 76 -0.38 9.41 -6.12
N SER A 77 0.47 8.59 -5.50
CA SER A 77 1.46 7.80 -6.26
C SER A 77 0.91 6.65 -7.13
N TYR A 78 -0.35 6.24 -6.94
CA TYR A 78 -1.04 5.20 -7.76
C TYR A 78 -2.47 5.62 -8.20
N VAL A 79 -2.77 6.92 -8.19
CA VAL A 79 -4.12 7.42 -8.49
C VAL A 79 -4.49 7.15 -9.95
N THR A 80 -5.66 6.59 -10.22
CA THR A 80 -6.08 6.21 -11.59
C THR A 80 -7.57 6.43 -11.85
N ASN A 81 -7.89 7.09 -12.97
CA ASN A 81 -9.26 7.42 -13.39
C ASN A 81 -10.00 8.27 -12.34
N CYS A 82 -9.32 9.30 -11.83
CA CYS A 82 -9.77 10.13 -10.71
C CYS A 82 -9.83 11.62 -11.04
N LYS A 83 -10.65 12.36 -10.28
CA LYS A 83 -10.89 13.80 -10.46
C LYS A 83 -10.89 14.54 -9.12
N ASN A 84 -10.11 15.61 -8.99
CA ASN A 84 -9.96 16.40 -7.75
C ASN A 84 -9.46 15.60 -6.51
N VAL A 85 -8.77 14.46 -6.71
CA VAL A 85 -8.29 13.58 -5.64
C VAL A 85 -6.88 13.99 -5.19
N ASN A 86 -6.71 14.44 -3.95
CA ASN A 86 -5.47 15.06 -3.49
C ASN A 86 -4.65 14.19 -2.51
N ASP A 87 -3.38 14.00 -2.88
CA ASP A 87 -2.28 13.29 -2.19
C ASP A 87 -2.51 11.81 -1.80
N SER A 88 -3.68 11.23 -2.05
CA SER A 88 -4.13 9.94 -1.52
C SER A 88 -3.73 8.71 -2.36
N TYR A 89 -3.59 7.54 -1.71
CA TYR A 89 -2.86 6.38 -2.23
C TYR A 89 -3.50 5.07 -1.71
N LEU A 90 -3.95 4.05 -2.46
CA LEU A 90 -3.78 3.64 -3.86
C LEU A 90 -5.08 3.77 -4.68
N ILE A 91 -5.74 4.93 -4.69
CA ILE A 91 -7.18 4.98 -5.03
C ILE A 91 -7.48 5.01 -6.54
N ARG A 92 -8.52 4.27 -6.95
CA ARG A 92 -9.06 4.19 -8.32
C ARG A 92 -10.45 4.82 -8.42
N GLU A 93 -10.80 5.28 -9.62
CA GLU A 93 -12.18 5.45 -10.09
C GLU A 93 -13.08 6.27 -9.14
N SER A 94 -12.57 7.42 -8.70
CA SER A 94 -13.16 8.23 -7.61
C SER A 94 -12.96 9.74 -7.82
N GLU A 95 -13.83 10.55 -7.21
CA GLU A 95 -13.78 12.00 -7.30
C GLU A 95 -13.80 12.68 -5.92
N ASN A 96 -13.33 13.93 -5.82
CA ASN A 96 -13.50 14.83 -4.67
C ASN A 96 -13.05 14.24 -3.31
N MET A 97 -11.80 13.74 -3.24
CA MET A 97 -11.23 13.16 -2.02
C MET A 97 -9.88 13.77 -1.66
N ARG A 98 -9.44 13.60 -0.42
CA ARG A 98 -8.11 13.99 0.06
C ARG A 98 -7.67 13.08 1.21
N TYR A 99 -6.37 12.78 1.29
CA TYR A 99 -5.71 12.05 2.40
C TYR A 99 -6.22 10.62 2.77
N CYS A 100 -7.34 10.13 2.23
CA CYS A 100 -7.79 8.73 2.37
C CYS A 100 -6.75 7.73 1.83
N GLN A 101 -6.67 6.52 2.40
CA GLN A 101 -5.67 5.54 1.98
C GLN A 101 -6.30 4.18 1.61
N TYR A 102 -5.68 3.50 0.63
CA TYR A 102 -5.98 2.17 0.09
C TYR A 102 -7.41 1.91 -0.44
N MET A 103 -8.26 2.93 -0.63
CA MET A 103 -9.69 2.84 -1.03
C MET A 103 -9.96 2.32 -2.46
N GLN A 104 -9.44 1.14 -2.81
CA GLN A 104 -9.35 0.58 -4.16
C GLN A 104 -10.65 0.01 -4.73
N MET A 105 -11.74 -0.01 -3.96
CA MET A 105 -13.07 -0.48 -4.39
C MET A 105 -14.00 0.73 -4.59
N PRO A 106 -14.23 1.20 -5.83
CA PRO A 106 -15.20 2.27 -6.09
C PRO A 106 -16.62 1.81 -5.72
N LYS A 107 -17.56 2.72 -5.43
CA LYS A 107 -17.55 4.17 -5.67
C LYS A 107 -17.17 4.97 -4.41
N ASN A 108 -16.12 5.80 -4.53
CA ASN A 108 -15.72 6.84 -3.58
C ASN A 108 -16.90 7.80 -3.22
N LYS A 109 -16.85 8.42 -2.02
CA LYS A 109 -17.77 9.45 -1.50
C LYS A 109 -17.29 10.83 -1.98
N GLU A 110 -17.40 11.82 -1.12
CA GLU A 110 -16.42 12.90 -1.01
C GLU A 110 -15.75 12.66 0.35
N CYS A 111 -14.41 12.62 0.38
CA CYS A 111 -13.69 11.87 1.40
C CYS A 111 -12.50 12.63 1.99
N TYR A 112 -12.42 12.69 3.31
CA TYR A 112 -11.15 12.79 4.04
C TYR A 112 -10.83 11.43 4.70
N ASP A 113 -9.70 11.36 5.41
CA ASP A 113 -8.74 10.27 5.74
C ASP A 113 -9.18 8.79 5.89
N THR A 114 -10.46 8.46 5.80
CA THR A 114 -11.07 7.12 5.71
C THR A 114 -10.19 6.07 5.01
N THR A 115 -9.96 4.96 5.72
CA THR A 115 -8.89 3.97 5.49
C THR A 115 -9.30 2.70 6.26
N ILE A 116 -9.59 1.52 5.71
CA ILE A 116 -9.54 0.99 4.34
C ILE A 116 -10.72 0.02 4.13
N TRP A 117 -11.74 0.36 3.33
CA TRP A 117 -12.38 -0.53 2.31
C TRP A 117 -13.65 0.10 1.72
N GLY A 118 -13.49 1.14 0.91
CA GLY A 118 -14.58 2.06 0.55
C GLY A 118 -15.68 1.62 -0.44
N ALA A 119 -16.20 0.39 -0.34
CA ALA A 119 -17.30 -0.07 -1.17
C ALA A 119 -18.63 0.71 -0.93
N ASN A 120 -19.30 1.13 -2.01
CA ASN A 120 -20.70 1.63 -2.10
C ASN A 120 -21.12 2.76 -1.12
N MET A 121 -20.98 4.03 -1.50
CA MET A 121 -21.00 5.19 -0.57
C MET A 121 -21.25 6.57 -1.28
N GLU A 122 -21.76 7.75 -0.82
CA GLU A 122 -22.47 8.38 0.36
C GLU A 122 -21.82 9.18 1.58
N LEU A 123 -20.85 10.13 1.39
CA LEU A 123 -20.35 11.22 2.32
C LEU A 123 -19.96 11.00 3.85
N HIS A 124 -18.84 10.37 4.20
CA HIS A 124 -18.33 10.27 5.61
C HIS A 124 -17.36 11.41 6.00
N TYR A 125 -17.09 11.56 7.29
CA TYR A 125 -15.82 12.08 7.82
C TYR A 125 -15.75 11.81 9.34
N GLU A 126 -14.76 11.15 9.95
CA GLU A 126 -13.66 10.32 9.41
C GLU A 126 -13.74 8.90 9.98
N THR A 127 -13.29 7.89 9.22
CA THR A 127 -13.64 6.49 9.54
C THR A 127 -12.53 5.47 9.21
N CYS A 128 -11.91 4.88 10.24
CA CYS A 128 -10.81 3.92 10.04
C CYS A 128 -11.26 2.45 9.89
N LEU A 129 -12.52 2.20 9.51
CA LEU A 129 -12.94 1.28 8.44
C LEU A 129 -14.47 1.37 8.20
N SER A 130 -14.88 1.44 6.93
CA SER A 130 -16.22 1.13 6.38
C SER A 130 -16.05 0.97 4.84
N GLY A 131 -16.94 0.36 4.05
CA GLY A 131 -18.41 0.50 4.09
C GLY A 131 -19.29 -0.71 3.69
N GLU A 132 -19.80 -0.70 2.45
CA GLU A 132 -20.99 -1.43 1.95
C GLU A 132 -22.28 -1.27 2.80
N ASN A 133 -23.46 -1.02 2.23
CA ASN A 133 -23.74 0.11 1.35
C ASN A 133 -23.97 1.32 2.27
N SER A 134 -22.96 2.17 2.42
CA SER A 134 -22.77 2.98 3.64
C SER A 134 -22.86 4.48 3.42
N TYR A 135 -23.52 5.16 4.34
CA TYR A 135 -23.98 6.55 4.25
C TYR A 135 -23.09 7.51 5.08
N ASN A 136 -23.68 8.61 5.56
CA ASN A 136 -23.05 9.87 6.00
C ASN A 136 -22.26 9.80 7.34
N LEU A 137 -21.64 8.66 7.67
CA LEU A 137 -21.10 8.33 9.00
C LEU A 137 -19.94 9.23 9.47
N LYS A 138 -20.00 9.64 10.76
CA LYS A 138 -19.02 10.48 11.48
C LYS A 138 -18.90 9.98 12.93
N PHE A 139 -17.78 9.70 13.58
CA PHE A 139 -16.38 9.60 13.19
C PHE A 139 -15.96 8.28 13.85
N CYS A 140 -15.69 7.21 13.10
CA CYS A 140 -15.92 5.84 13.62
C CYS A 140 -14.91 4.76 13.21
N VAL A 141 -14.82 3.73 14.05
CA VAL A 141 -14.17 2.44 13.83
C VAL A 141 -15.07 1.41 14.51
N ASN A 142 -15.69 0.46 13.81
CA ASN A 142 -15.78 0.16 12.38
C ASN A 142 -17.08 -0.63 12.20
N CYS A 143 -17.88 -0.44 11.14
CA CYS A 143 -19.05 -1.30 10.92
C CYS A 143 -19.52 -1.44 9.46
N TRP A 144 -20.13 -2.60 9.21
CA TRP A 144 -20.57 -3.25 7.97
C TRP A 144 -21.71 -4.25 8.35
N PRO A 145 -22.60 -4.70 7.44
CA PRO A 145 -23.05 -4.12 6.17
C PRO A 145 -24.36 -3.32 6.26
N ALA A 146 -24.53 -2.40 5.31
CA ALA A 146 -25.71 -1.56 5.01
C ALA A 146 -26.02 -0.43 6.04
N CYS A 147 -25.00 0.33 6.41
CA CYS A 147 -24.98 1.32 7.51
C CYS A 147 -25.59 2.70 7.17
N ARG A 148 -26.31 3.36 8.11
CA ARG A 148 -26.80 4.76 7.98
C ARG A 148 -26.91 5.53 9.32
N ASP A 149 -26.34 6.74 9.39
CA ASP A 149 -26.39 7.67 10.54
C ASP A 149 -25.93 7.00 11.85
N ASP A 150 -24.76 6.37 11.78
CA ASP A 150 -24.08 5.70 12.88
C ASP A 150 -22.85 6.54 13.30
N GLU A 151 -22.84 7.03 14.54
CA GLU A 151 -21.80 7.90 15.07
C GLU A 151 -21.08 7.30 16.28
N TYR A 152 -19.74 7.31 16.27
CA TYR A 152 -18.89 6.69 17.30
C TYR A 152 -19.24 5.19 17.58
N CYS A 153 -19.66 4.47 16.53
CA CYS A 153 -20.15 3.08 16.61
C CYS A 153 -19.16 2.01 16.11
N MET A 154 -19.35 0.76 16.54
CA MET A 154 -18.51 -0.41 16.22
C MET A 154 -19.35 -1.70 16.04
N ASP A 155 -19.06 -2.53 15.03
CA ASP A 155 -19.67 -3.84 14.76
C ASP A 155 -21.22 -3.85 14.70
N LEU A 156 -21.81 -2.81 14.07
CA LEU A 156 -23.25 -2.71 13.79
C LEU A 156 -23.63 -3.45 12.50
N PHE A 157 -24.46 -4.48 12.64
CA PHE A 157 -24.95 -5.30 11.51
C PHE A 157 -26.37 -4.89 11.10
N SER A 158 -26.50 -4.17 9.99
CA SER A 158 -27.76 -3.69 9.43
C SER A 158 -28.63 -2.94 10.46
N SER A 159 -28.04 -1.92 11.09
CA SER A 159 -28.71 -0.97 11.97
C SER A 159 -28.56 0.45 11.42
N SER A 160 -29.32 1.41 11.96
CA SER A 160 -29.21 2.84 11.61
C SER A 160 -29.51 3.75 12.81
N ASP A 161 -29.33 5.06 12.66
CA ASP A 161 -29.70 6.07 13.65
C ASP A 161 -29.14 5.71 15.06
N CYS A 162 -27.81 5.53 15.16
CA CYS A 162 -27.13 5.04 16.35
C CYS A 162 -26.01 5.98 16.82
N PHE A 163 -25.88 6.18 18.14
CA PHE A 163 -24.82 7.01 18.74
C PHE A 163 -24.10 6.25 19.88
N GLY A 164 -22.79 6.01 19.74
CA GLY A 164 -21.97 5.33 20.74
C GLY A 164 -22.34 3.86 20.97
N CYS A 165 -22.75 3.15 19.92
CA CYS A 165 -23.26 1.78 20.00
C CYS A 165 -22.24 0.73 19.55
N ILE A 166 -22.27 -0.46 20.15
CA ILE A 166 -21.35 -1.58 19.87
C ILE A 166 -22.14 -2.88 19.67
N GLY A 167 -21.89 -3.61 18.57
CA GLY A 167 -22.37 -4.98 18.38
C GLY A 167 -23.88 -5.15 18.11
N LEU A 168 -24.60 -4.09 17.74
CA LEU A 168 -26.06 -4.15 17.52
C LEU A 168 -26.44 -4.77 16.17
N LYS A 169 -27.58 -5.46 16.14
CA LYS A 169 -28.10 -6.13 14.93
C LYS A 169 -29.58 -5.82 14.71
N LYS A 170 -29.93 -5.29 13.54
CA LYS A 170 -31.31 -4.90 13.14
C LYS A 170 -31.98 -3.94 14.15
N LYS A 171 -31.31 -2.84 14.47
CA LYS A 171 -31.77 -1.79 15.40
C LYS A 171 -31.84 -0.40 14.75
N GLN A 172 -32.61 0.49 15.38
CA GLN A 172 -32.75 1.91 15.01
C GLN A 172 -33.00 2.75 16.26
N TYR A 173 -32.56 4.00 16.29
CA TYR A 173 -32.74 4.96 17.39
C TYR A 173 -32.12 4.48 18.71
N CYS A 174 -30.81 4.19 18.67
CA CYS A 174 -30.06 3.68 19.83
C CYS A 174 -28.98 4.65 20.31
N ILE A 175 -28.85 4.81 21.63
CA ILE A 175 -27.79 5.58 22.29
C ILE A 175 -27.17 4.67 23.35
N LEU A 176 -25.84 4.47 23.31
CA LEU A 176 -25.11 3.59 24.24
C LEU A 176 -25.79 2.21 24.40
N ASN A 177 -26.08 1.55 23.27
CA ASN A 177 -26.81 0.28 23.13
C ASN A 177 -28.27 0.23 23.66
N LYS A 178 -28.79 1.29 24.28
CA LYS A 178 -30.22 1.39 24.65
C LYS A 178 -31.03 1.94 23.48
N GLN A 179 -32.15 1.29 23.16
CA GLN A 179 -33.10 1.75 22.15
C GLN A 179 -34.13 2.73 22.76
N TYR A 180 -34.52 3.74 21.98
CA TYR A 180 -35.44 4.82 22.36
C TYR A 180 -36.57 4.98 21.32
N SER A 181 -37.56 5.83 21.62
CA SER A 181 -38.40 6.41 20.56
C SER A 181 -37.58 7.35 19.67
N LYS A 182 -38.08 7.61 18.46
CA LYS A 182 -37.46 8.50 17.48
C LYS A 182 -37.40 9.95 17.96
N GLU A 183 -38.40 10.34 18.74
CA GLU A 183 -38.60 11.66 19.31
C GLU A 183 -37.65 11.91 20.49
N GLU A 184 -37.49 10.92 21.38
CA GLU A 184 -36.45 10.94 22.43
C GLU A 184 -35.05 10.97 21.82
N TYR A 185 -34.75 10.10 20.86
CA TYR A 185 -33.43 10.03 20.21
C TYR A 185 -33.01 11.40 19.63
N LYS A 186 -33.90 12.01 18.83
CA LYS A 186 -33.68 13.35 18.24
C LYS A 186 -33.58 14.47 19.29
N THR A 187 -34.10 14.27 20.49
CA THR A 187 -34.00 15.22 21.61
C THR A 187 -32.74 15.02 22.45
N LEU A 188 -32.21 13.80 22.53
CA LEU A 188 -31.07 13.43 23.36
C LEU A 188 -29.73 13.65 22.64
N VAL A 189 -29.59 13.22 21.38
CA VAL A 189 -28.31 13.31 20.65
C VAL A 189 -27.75 14.75 20.61
N PRO A 190 -28.52 15.81 20.31
CA PRO A 190 -27.99 17.18 20.33
C PRO A 190 -27.50 17.64 21.71
N LYS A 191 -28.08 17.13 22.80
CA LYS A 191 -27.63 17.43 24.18
C LYS A 191 -26.31 16.75 24.49
N ILE A 192 -26.13 15.51 24.03
CA ILE A 192 -24.87 14.75 24.19
C ILE A 192 -23.74 15.46 23.43
N LYS A 193 -23.98 15.85 22.17
CA LYS A 193 -23.01 16.59 21.35
C LYS A 193 -22.58 17.90 22.03
N LYS A 194 -23.55 18.71 22.49
CA LYS A 194 -23.25 19.93 23.27
C LYS A 194 -22.46 19.65 24.55
N HIS A 195 -22.76 18.56 25.27
CA HIS A 195 -22.00 18.18 26.45
C HIS A 195 -20.54 17.79 26.13
N MET A 196 -20.27 17.20 24.97
CA MET A 196 -18.89 16.91 24.51
C MET A 196 -18.11 18.19 24.17
N ASP A 197 -18.79 19.28 23.81
CA ASP A 197 -18.15 20.59 23.58
C ASP A 197 -17.89 21.37 24.88
N GLU A 198 -18.78 21.20 25.88
CA GLU A 198 -18.70 21.83 27.20
C GLU A 198 -17.79 21.06 28.19
N MET A 199 -17.67 19.74 28.01
CA MET A 199 -16.81 18.85 28.77
C MET A 199 -16.06 17.89 27.81
N PRO A 200 -15.08 18.41 27.04
CA PRO A 200 -14.28 17.58 26.12
C PRO A 200 -13.37 16.62 26.86
N TYR A 201 -12.99 15.53 26.19
CA TYR A 201 -11.88 14.70 26.65
C TYR A 201 -10.55 15.43 26.37
N ILE A 202 -9.57 15.26 27.26
CA ILE A 202 -8.23 15.81 27.10
C ILE A 202 -7.24 14.67 27.34
N ASP A 203 -6.30 14.47 26.41
CA ASP A 203 -5.36 13.35 26.46
C ASP A 203 -4.12 13.63 27.33
N SER A 204 -3.19 12.67 27.32
CA SER A 204 -1.88 12.75 27.99
C SER A 204 -0.98 13.88 27.47
N GLN A 205 -1.28 14.47 26.30
CA GLN A 205 -0.50 15.51 25.62
C GLN A 205 -1.21 16.88 25.63
N SER A 206 -2.33 17.02 26.35
CA SER A 206 -3.21 18.21 26.36
C SER A 206 -3.93 18.52 25.04
N LEU A 207 -4.06 17.54 24.14
CA LEU A 207 -4.93 17.62 22.96
C LEU A 207 -6.39 17.51 23.40
N VAL A 208 -7.26 18.35 22.82
CA VAL A 208 -8.66 18.54 23.25
C VAL A 208 -9.63 17.90 22.26
N TYR A 209 -10.32 16.86 22.69
CA TYR A 209 -11.23 16.05 21.89
C TYR A 209 -12.68 16.44 22.15
N LYS A 210 -13.25 17.22 21.22
CA LYS A 210 -14.65 17.67 21.20
C LYS A 210 -15.54 16.78 20.33
N TYR A 211 -16.84 17.05 20.31
CA TYR A 211 -17.68 16.51 19.25
C TYR A 211 -17.21 17.08 17.90
N GLY A 212 -16.77 16.20 17.00
CA GLY A 212 -16.05 16.58 15.78
C GLY A 212 -14.71 15.86 15.62
N GLU A 213 -14.08 15.50 16.73
CA GLU A 213 -12.78 14.82 16.70
C GLU A 213 -12.94 13.30 16.58
N PHE A 214 -11.94 12.66 15.96
CA PHE A 214 -11.79 11.21 15.94
C PHE A 214 -11.27 10.68 17.30
N PHE A 215 -11.32 9.37 17.51
CA PHE A 215 -10.83 8.76 18.75
C PHE A 215 -9.33 9.07 18.99
N PRO A 216 -8.91 9.34 20.25
CA PRO A 216 -7.50 9.51 20.62
C PRO A 216 -6.62 8.31 20.23
N SER A 217 -5.33 8.57 19.97
CA SER A 217 -4.30 7.53 19.76
C SER A 217 -4.27 6.52 20.91
N ASP A 218 -4.45 7.01 22.12
CA ASP A 218 -4.36 6.29 23.39
C ASP A 218 -5.50 5.26 23.55
N PHE A 219 -6.54 5.33 22.70
CA PHE A 219 -7.62 4.33 22.64
C PHE A 219 -7.31 3.16 21.68
N SER A 220 -6.17 3.20 20.96
CA SER A 220 -5.77 2.13 20.04
C SER A 220 -5.46 0.84 20.80
N LEU A 221 -6.14 -0.25 20.43
CA LEU A 221 -5.83 -1.61 20.89
C LEU A 221 -4.50 -2.16 20.33
N TYR A 222 -3.85 -1.42 19.42
CA TYR A 222 -2.61 -1.80 18.75
C TYR A 222 -1.52 -0.76 19.00
N GLY A 223 -0.34 -1.21 19.40
CA GLY A 223 0.87 -0.38 19.42
C GLY A 223 1.29 0.01 18.00
N TYR A 224 1.84 1.21 17.83
CA TYR A 224 2.22 1.81 16.54
C TYR A 224 3.00 0.85 15.64
N ASN A 225 3.96 0.15 16.23
CA ASN A 225 4.83 -0.86 15.63
C ASN A 225 4.10 -2.06 15.01
N ASN A 226 2.85 -2.31 15.40
CA ASN A 226 1.99 -3.38 14.87
C ASN A 226 0.93 -2.87 13.87
N THR A 227 0.92 -1.57 13.55
CA THR A 227 -0.04 -0.97 12.62
C THR A 227 0.58 -0.74 11.24
N ILE A 228 -0.27 -0.51 10.23
CA ILE A 228 0.16 -0.07 8.90
C ILE A 228 0.91 1.27 8.91
N ALA A 229 0.82 2.08 9.98
CA ALA A 229 1.55 3.35 10.07
C ALA A 229 3.07 3.12 10.04
N MET A 230 3.57 2.10 10.74
CA MET A 230 4.99 1.73 10.79
C MET A 230 5.58 1.37 9.40
N GLN A 231 4.74 0.90 8.47
CA GLN A 231 5.15 0.52 7.10
C GLN A 231 5.37 1.73 6.16
N HIS A 232 4.75 2.87 6.45
CA HIS A 232 4.86 4.11 5.65
C HIS A 232 5.67 5.21 6.35
N PHE A 233 5.58 5.25 7.68
CA PHE A 233 6.18 6.25 8.55
C PHE A 233 6.99 5.55 9.65
N PRO A 234 8.04 4.77 9.30
CA PRO A 234 8.84 4.05 10.28
C PRO A 234 9.52 5.03 11.25
N ILE A 235 9.34 4.81 12.54
CA ILE A 235 9.93 5.60 13.63
C ILE A 235 10.42 4.66 14.75
N THR A 236 11.35 5.15 15.56
CA THR A 236 11.82 4.43 16.75
C THR A 236 10.76 4.40 17.86
N GLU A 237 10.92 3.49 18.82
CA GLU A 237 10.10 3.45 20.03
C GLU A 237 10.17 4.76 20.83
N GLU A 238 11.35 5.40 20.88
CA GLU A 238 11.54 6.69 21.55
C GLU A 238 10.74 7.82 20.88
N GLU A 239 10.75 7.87 19.54
CA GLU A 239 9.95 8.82 18.76
C GLU A 239 8.44 8.54 18.84
N ALA A 240 8.03 7.28 18.94
CA ALA A 240 6.63 6.90 19.14
C ALA A 240 6.13 7.38 20.51
N LYS A 241 6.87 7.04 21.59
CA LYS A 241 6.58 7.51 22.95
C LYS A 241 6.56 9.03 23.06
N LYS A 242 7.47 9.73 22.38
CA LYS A 242 7.52 11.21 22.31
C LYS A 242 6.32 11.85 21.59
N LYS A 243 5.54 11.08 20.81
CA LYS A 243 4.31 11.50 20.13
C LYS A 243 3.03 10.97 20.83
N GLY A 244 3.17 10.39 22.02
CA GLY A 244 2.06 9.74 22.74
C GLY A 244 1.61 8.40 22.15
N TYR A 245 2.32 7.84 21.17
CA TYR A 245 1.90 6.59 20.55
C TYR A 245 2.31 5.38 21.40
N THR A 246 1.33 4.55 21.76
CA THR A 246 1.54 3.24 22.40
C THR A 246 2.49 2.39 21.58
N TRP A 247 3.43 1.71 22.23
CA TRP A 247 4.29 0.67 21.63
C TRP A 247 4.00 -0.65 22.33
N ILE A 248 3.79 -1.73 21.58
CA ILE A 248 3.43 -3.05 22.13
C ILE A 248 4.33 -4.09 21.48
N GLU A 249 5.21 -4.71 22.26
CA GLU A 249 5.93 -5.90 21.78
C GLU A 249 4.99 -7.11 21.79
N VAL A 250 4.70 -7.64 20.61
CA VAL A 250 3.88 -8.86 20.45
C VAL A 250 4.80 -10.06 20.63
N PRO A 251 4.62 -10.88 21.69
CA PRO A 251 5.49 -12.03 21.92
C PRO A 251 5.33 -13.03 20.78
N ARG A 252 6.46 -13.41 20.19
CA ARG A 252 6.52 -14.42 19.13
C ARG A 252 6.79 -15.79 19.77
N GLY A 253 6.24 -16.85 19.18
CA GLY A 253 6.48 -18.21 19.67
C GLY A 253 7.96 -18.57 19.63
N GLU A 254 8.48 -19.13 20.72
CA GLU A 254 9.80 -19.75 20.73
C GLU A 254 9.72 -21.09 19.99
N TYR A 255 10.41 -21.18 18.85
CA TYR A 255 10.50 -22.40 18.06
C TYR A 255 11.97 -22.80 17.91
N ALA A 256 12.29 -24.05 18.23
CA ALA A 256 13.61 -24.61 17.99
C ALA A 256 13.87 -24.69 16.48
N ILE A 257 14.85 -23.92 15.98
CA ILE A 257 15.31 -23.99 14.60
C ILE A 257 15.93 -25.37 14.35
N THR A 258 15.48 -26.05 13.29
CA THR A 258 16.05 -27.33 12.83
C THR A 258 16.90 -27.17 11.57
N LYS A 259 16.71 -26.09 10.80
CA LYS A 259 17.52 -25.75 9.61
C LYS A 259 17.81 -24.25 9.48
N LYS A 260 19.03 -23.93 9.05
CA LYS A 260 19.43 -22.60 8.59
C LYS A 260 19.46 -22.56 7.06
N ILE A 261 19.46 -21.34 6.50
CA ILE A 261 19.37 -21.12 5.05
C ILE A 261 20.48 -21.80 4.25
N PHE A 262 21.71 -21.87 4.79
CA PHE A 262 22.83 -22.56 4.13
C PHE A 262 22.75 -24.10 4.18
N GLU A 263 21.73 -24.66 4.87
CA GLU A 263 21.44 -26.10 4.98
C GLU A 263 20.19 -26.50 4.15
N LEU A 264 19.68 -25.58 3.34
CA LEU A 264 18.64 -25.80 2.34
C LEU A 264 19.30 -26.12 0.99
N PRO A 265 18.71 -27.01 0.16
CA PRO A 265 19.14 -27.19 -1.22
C PRO A 265 18.94 -25.90 -2.04
N ASP A 266 19.81 -25.66 -3.02
CA ASP A 266 19.76 -24.47 -3.87
C ASP A 266 18.62 -24.59 -4.90
N SER A 267 18.38 -25.80 -5.44
CA SER A 267 17.31 -26.09 -6.39
C SER A 267 16.09 -26.73 -5.72
N ILE A 268 14.88 -26.35 -6.13
CA ILE A 268 13.63 -26.98 -5.67
C ILE A 268 13.52 -28.46 -6.05
N GLU A 269 14.25 -28.89 -7.09
CA GLU A 269 14.26 -30.28 -7.57
C GLU A 269 15.02 -31.22 -6.61
N GLU A 270 15.85 -30.67 -5.72
CA GLU A 270 16.59 -31.40 -4.67
C GLU A 270 15.82 -31.48 -3.34
N VAL A 271 14.70 -30.74 -3.22
CA VAL A 271 13.94 -30.60 -1.98
C VAL A 271 12.96 -31.77 -1.83
N ASN A 272 13.21 -32.64 -0.85
CA ASN A 272 12.31 -33.71 -0.45
C ASN A 272 11.29 -33.26 0.62
N ASP A 273 10.25 -34.07 0.84
CA ASP A 273 9.10 -33.73 1.71
C ASP A 273 9.43 -33.60 3.21
N SER A 274 10.64 -33.96 3.66
CA SER A 274 11.03 -33.73 5.06
C SER A 274 10.97 -32.25 5.44
N ILE A 275 11.14 -31.35 4.47
CA ILE A 275 11.08 -29.88 4.65
C ILE A 275 9.79 -29.40 5.32
N LEU A 276 8.68 -30.14 5.17
CA LEU A 276 7.38 -29.83 5.79
C LEU A 276 7.37 -30.03 7.32
N LYS A 277 8.39 -30.70 7.87
CA LYS A 277 8.62 -30.93 9.31
C LYS A 277 9.68 -29.99 9.89
N GLU A 278 10.38 -29.24 9.05
CA GLU A 278 11.51 -28.41 9.44
C GLU A 278 11.07 -27.01 9.92
N VAL A 279 11.85 -26.44 10.84
CA VAL A 279 11.72 -25.08 11.34
C VAL A 279 12.95 -24.30 10.86
N ILE A 280 12.71 -23.33 9.98
CA ILE A 280 13.74 -22.63 9.21
C ILE A 280 14.02 -21.24 9.81
N GLU A 281 15.30 -20.89 9.99
CA GLU A 281 15.73 -19.53 10.39
C GLU A 281 15.62 -18.56 9.20
N CYS A 282 14.82 -17.49 9.31
CA CYS A 282 14.72 -16.44 8.28
C CYS A 282 16.05 -15.69 8.10
N GLU A 283 16.54 -15.58 6.85
CA GLU A 283 17.82 -14.93 6.51
C GLU A 283 17.94 -13.54 7.14
N ASN A 284 16.89 -12.72 7.00
CA ASN A 284 16.81 -11.33 7.44
C ASN A 284 16.52 -11.18 8.95
N CYS A 285 15.30 -11.53 9.39
CA CYS A 285 14.84 -11.22 10.75
C CYS A 285 15.10 -12.31 11.79
N LYS A 286 15.78 -13.41 11.43
CA LYS A 286 16.13 -14.54 12.32
C LYS A 286 14.97 -15.28 12.99
N ASN A 287 13.74 -14.93 12.63
CA ASN A 287 12.54 -15.59 13.11
C ASN A 287 12.35 -16.95 12.44
N ALA A 288 11.77 -17.90 13.18
CA ALA A 288 11.34 -19.19 12.68
C ALA A 288 10.20 -19.07 11.66
N TYR A 289 10.21 -19.93 10.65
CA TYR A 289 9.07 -20.21 9.77
C TYR A 289 9.14 -21.66 9.28
N ARG A 290 8.09 -22.13 8.61
CA ARG A 290 8.05 -23.44 7.93
C ARG A 290 7.44 -23.28 6.54
N ILE A 291 7.64 -24.27 5.70
CA ILE A 291 6.96 -24.38 4.40
C ILE A 291 5.69 -25.21 4.58
N LEU A 292 4.56 -24.74 4.06
CA LEU A 292 3.32 -25.53 4.03
C LEU A 292 3.26 -26.44 2.79
N GLU A 293 2.50 -27.54 2.86
CA GLU A 293 2.35 -28.51 1.77
C GLU A 293 1.93 -27.83 0.44
N ASN A 294 0.91 -26.96 0.50
CA ASN A 294 0.46 -26.17 -0.64
C ASN A 294 1.52 -25.16 -1.16
N GLU A 295 2.39 -24.64 -0.30
CA GLU A 295 3.53 -23.82 -0.75
C GLU A 295 4.57 -24.69 -1.48
N LEU A 296 4.90 -25.87 -0.94
CA LEU A 296 5.87 -26.79 -1.56
C LEU A 296 5.39 -27.32 -2.92
N ILE A 297 4.11 -27.64 -3.05
CA ILE A 297 3.48 -28.04 -4.33
C ILE A 297 3.57 -26.88 -5.34
N PHE A 298 3.22 -25.66 -4.93
CA PHE A 298 3.32 -24.48 -5.79
C PHE A 298 4.78 -24.22 -6.24
N LEU A 299 5.73 -24.25 -5.31
CA LEU A 299 7.15 -24.02 -5.59
C LEU A 299 7.70 -25.07 -6.58
N ARG A 300 7.34 -26.35 -6.43
CA ARG A 300 7.73 -27.40 -7.38
C ARG A 300 7.13 -27.22 -8.77
N ASN A 301 5.83 -26.89 -8.85
CA ASN A 301 5.14 -26.71 -10.13
C ASN A 301 5.69 -25.50 -10.93
N GLU A 302 5.90 -24.37 -10.26
CA GLU A 302 6.47 -23.15 -10.85
C GLU A 302 8.00 -23.19 -10.98
N LYS A 303 8.64 -24.30 -10.56
CA LYS A 303 10.10 -24.48 -10.50
C LYS A 303 10.82 -23.34 -9.76
N LEU A 304 10.29 -22.92 -8.62
CA LEU A 304 10.83 -21.86 -7.78
C LEU A 304 11.58 -22.43 -6.56
N PRO A 305 12.80 -21.95 -6.23
CA PRO A 305 13.55 -22.41 -5.06
C PRO A 305 12.85 -22.06 -3.74
N LEU A 306 13.28 -22.71 -2.65
CA LEU A 306 12.76 -22.39 -1.32
C LEU A 306 13.01 -20.92 -0.95
N PRO A 307 12.04 -20.24 -0.31
CA PRO A 307 12.22 -18.86 0.10
C PRO A 307 13.11 -18.78 1.33
N ASN A 308 14.26 -18.10 1.24
CA ASN A 308 15.14 -17.76 2.39
C ASN A 308 14.50 -16.83 3.44
N LEU A 309 13.36 -16.22 3.09
CA LEU A 309 12.69 -15.19 3.88
C LEU A 309 11.33 -15.72 4.37
N CYS A 310 11.04 -15.51 5.66
CA CYS A 310 9.71 -15.72 6.22
C CYS A 310 8.65 -14.89 5.48
N HIS A 311 7.38 -15.21 5.69
CA HIS A 311 6.28 -14.56 4.96
C HIS A 311 6.23 -13.03 5.13
N ASP A 312 6.54 -12.51 6.33
CA ASP A 312 6.60 -11.07 6.63
C ASP A 312 7.72 -10.39 5.85
N CYS A 313 8.94 -10.95 5.87
CA CYS A 313 10.07 -10.39 5.14
C CYS A 313 9.86 -10.48 3.62
N ARG A 314 9.19 -11.54 3.12
CA ARG A 314 8.72 -11.63 1.73
C ARG A 314 7.68 -10.55 1.41
N TYR A 315 6.81 -10.20 2.36
CA TYR A 315 5.76 -9.18 2.21
C TYR A 315 6.35 -7.77 2.22
N GLU A 316 7.10 -7.39 3.24
CA GLU A 316 7.73 -6.05 3.35
C GLU A 316 8.67 -5.75 2.18
N ARG A 317 9.43 -6.73 1.69
CA ARG A 317 10.22 -6.56 0.46
C ARG A 317 9.35 -6.11 -0.74
N ARG A 318 8.15 -6.70 -0.91
CA ARG A 318 7.20 -6.33 -1.98
C ARG A 318 6.50 -5.00 -1.75
N ILE A 319 6.40 -4.52 -0.50
CA ILE A 319 5.82 -3.20 -0.19
C ILE A 319 6.87 -2.08 -0.31
N ASN A 320 8.14 -2.40 -0.09
CA ASN A 320 9.25 -1.47 -0.34
C ASN A 320 9.59 -1.29 -1.82
N ASP A 321 9.17 -2.21 -2.70
CA ASP A 321 9.18 -2.04 -4.16
C ASP A 321 8.06 -1.10 -4.70
N ARG A 322 7.30 -0.43 -3.82
CA ARG A 322 6.25 0.53 -4.18
C ARG A 322 6.67 1.96 -3.86
N LEU A 323 6.18 2.91 -4.67
CA LEU A 323 6.14 4.33 -4.25
C LEU A 323 5.43 4.44 -2.90
N LYS A 324 5.76 5.43 -2.07
CA LYS A 324 5.12 5.59 -0.76
C LYS A 324 3.90 6.52 -0.81
N ILE A 325 3.14 6.56 0.30
CA ILE A 325 2.04 7.51 0.54
C ILE A 325 2.57 8.94 0.54
N GLN A 326 3.68 9.18 1.26
CA GLN A 326 4.30 10.50 1.35
C GLN A 326 4.80 10.96 -0.02
N LEU A 327 4.35 12.14 -0.44
CA LEU A 327 4.77 12.76 -1.70
C LEU A 327 5.78 13.89 -1.47
N TYR A 328 6.74 13.98 -2.37
CA TYR A 328 7.82 14.95 -2.39
C TYR A 328 7.70 15.83 -3.64
N GLY A 329 8.03 17.12 -3.52
CA GLY A 329 8.15 18.00 -4.68
C GLY A 329 9.44 17.71 -5.45
N ARG A 330 9.34 17.28 -6.71
CA ARG A 330 10.48 17.09 -7.62
C ARG A 330 10.21 17.81 -8.95
N SER A 331 11.29 18.15 -9.65
CA SER A 331 11.25 18.61 -11.04
C SER A 331 11.44 17.42 -11.99
N CYS A 332 11.06 17.58 -13.25
CA CYS A 332 11.35 16.60 -14.30
C CYS A 332 12.87 16.43 -14.48
N MET A 333 13.32 15.18 -14.57
CA MET A 333 14.74 14.85 -14.81
C MET A 333 15.11 14.79 -16.30
N CYS A 334 14.22 15.17 -17.22
CA CYS A 334 14.57 15.22 -18.64
C CYS A 334 15.41 16.47 -18.96
N ALA A 335 16.59 16.27 -19.54
CA ALA A 335 17.58 17.29 -19.89
C ALA A 335 17.84 17.35 -21.42
N GLY A 336 16.78 17.20 -22.22
CA GLY A 336 16.87 17.17 -23.69
C GLY A 336 17.30 15.80 -24.21
N ASN A 337 18.54 15.67 -24.70
CA ASN A 337 19.05 14.40 -25.26
C ASN A 337 19.37 13.32 -24.20
N VAL A 338 19.42 13.69 -22.92
CA VAL A 338 19.76 12.83 -21.78
C VAL A 338 18.87 13.15 -20.58
N ASP A 339 18.91 12.32 -19.54
CA ASP A 339 18.41 12.71 -18.22
C ASP A 339 19.42 13.61 -17.46
N SER A 340 18.97 14.26 -16.39
CA SER A 340 19.77 15.18 -15.56
C SER A 340 20.97 14.55 -14.85
N THR A 341 21.04 13.21 -14.77
CA THR A 341 22.20 12.46 -14.26
C THR A 341 23.16 12.00 -15.36
N GLY A 342 22.75 12.08 -16.63
CA GLY A 342 23.50 11.59 -17.80
C GLY A 342 23.58 10.06 -17.91
N ILE A 343 22.78 9.33 -17.14
CA ILE A 343 22.77 7.85 -17.13
C ILE A 343 21.90 7.31 -18.27
N TYR A 344 20.75 7.95 -18.52
CA TYR A 344 19.86 7.59 -19.62
C TYR A 344 19.99 8.59 -20.77
N LYS A 345 20.11 8.05 -21.99
CA LYS A 345 19.99 8.83 -23.22
C LYS A 345 18.58 8.67 -23.76
N ASN A 346 17.90 9.79 -23.97
CA ASN A 346 16.58 9.79 -24.59
C ASN A 346 16.66 9.34 -26.05
N THR A 347 15.66 8.60 -26.48
CA THR A 347 15.59 7.94 -27.80
C THR A 347 14.95 8.82 -28.87
N ILE A 348 14.26 9.90 -28.45
CA ILE A 348 13.49 10.83 -29.27
C ILE A 348 13.64 12.27 -28.78
N GLU A 349 13.30 13.26 -29.61
CA GLU A 349 13.29 14.69 -29.22
C GLU A 349 11.98 15.03 -28.48
N HIS A 350 12.09 15.60 -27.28
CA HIS A 350 10.94 15.97 -26.43
C HIS A 350 10.44 17.38 -26.75
N PHE A 351 9.24 17.74 -26.29
CA PHE A 351 8.55 19.02 -26.57
C PHE A 351 9.31 20.30 -26.20
N HIS A 352 10.46 20.20 -25.53
CA HIS A 352 11.34 21.30 -25.10
C HIS A 352 12.69 21.32 -25.84
N GLY A 353 12.93 20.39 -26.78
CA GLY A 353 14.21 20.22 -27.47
C GLY A 353 15.37 19.96 -26.49
N ASP A 354 16.56 20.48 -26.82
CA ASP A 354 17.79 20.35 -26.01
C ASP A 354 17.74 20.98 -24.61
N LYS A 355 16.69 21.73 -24.25
CA LYS A 355 16.58 22.39 -22.95
C LYS A 355 16.10 21.43 -21.85
N PRO A 356 16.47 21.65 -20.58
CA PRO A 356 15.87 20.95 -19.46
C PRO A 356 14.36 21.19 -19.34
N CYS A 357 13.63 20.16 -18.91
CA CYS A 357 12.19 20.23 -18.71
C CYS A 357 11.84 20.94 -17.39
N GLU A 358 11.17 22.09 -17.46
CA GLU A 358 10.83 22.92 -16.28
C GLU A 358 9.62 22.42 -15.46
N GLU A 359 8.98 21.33 -15.90
CA GLU A 359 7.78 20.74 -15.26
C GLU A 359 8.07 20.26 -13.82
N LYS A 360 7.17 20.60 -12.89
CA LYS A 360 7.28 20.27 -11.44
C LYS A 360 6.06 19.51 -10.96
N PHE A 361 6.27 18.53 -10.09
CA PHE A 361 5.22 17.61 -9.65
C PHE A 361 5.45 17.10 -8.22
N LYS A 362 4.38 16.55 -7.62
CA LYS A 362 4.44 15.71 -6.42
C LYS A 362 4.63 14.25 -6.81
N THR A 363 5.52 13.52 -6.13
CA THR A 363 5.80 12.10 -6.40
C THR A 363 6.19 11.34 -5.14
N GLY A 364 5.89 10.03 -5.08
CA GLY A 364 6.32 9.14 -4.00
C GLY A 364 7.79 8.69 -4.08
N TYR A 365 8.55 9.14 -5.09
CA TYR A 365 10.02 9.04 -5.10
C TYR A 365 10.58 10.11 -4.13
N ASN A 366 11.25 9.70 -3.05
CA ASN A 366 11.89 10.63 -2.10
C ASN A 366 13.03 11.42 -2.78
N LEU A 367 13.56 12.45 -2.13
CA LEU A 367 14.61 13.27 -2.74
C LEU A 367 15.90 12.47 -3.02
N ASP A 368 16.23 11.50 -2.15
CA ASP A 368 17.42 10.64 -2.27
C ASP A 368 17.22 9.42 -3.19
N SER A 369 16.05 9.28 -3.81
CA SER A 369 15.75 8.26 -4.82
C SER A 369 16.68 8.40 -6.02
N LYS A 370 17.32 7.29 -6.39
CA LYS A 370 18.30 7.18 -7.50
C LYS A 370 17.62 6.93 -8.84
N GLU A 371 16.32 6.68 -8.83
CA GLU A 371 15.48 6.49 -10.00
C GLU A 371 15.37 7.78 -10.82
N ILE A 372 15.45 7.65 -12.14
CA ILE A 372 15.28 8.76 -13.09
C ILE A 372 13.78 9.05 -13.21
N VAL A 373 13.31 10.25 -12.85
CA VAL A 373 11.88 10.58 -12.73
C VAL A 373 11.44 11.63 -13.75
N TYR A 374 10.59 11.24 -14.70
CA TYR A 374 10.05 12.12 -15.75
C TYR A 374 8.61 12.54 -15.45
N CYS A 375 8.24 13.76 -15.86
CA CYS A 375 6.87 14.25 -15.85
C CYS A 375 5.99 13.45 -16.84
N GLU A 376 4.67 13.63 -16.76
CA GLU A 376 3.71 12.96 -17.65
C GLU A 376 4.10 13.07 -19.14
N LYS A 377 4.39 14.29 -19.61
CA LYS A 377 4.67 14.58 -21.03
C LYS A 377 5.95 13.91 -21.53
N CYS A 378 7.08 14.14 -20.85
CA CYS A 378 8.37 13.54 -21.21
C CYS A 378 8.32 12.01 -21.15
N TYR A 379 7.69 11.44 -20.12
CA TYR A 379 7.55 9.99 -20.00
C TYR A 379 6.64 9.41 -21.08
N GLN A 380 5.56 10.11 -21.46
CA GLN A 380 4.73 9.67 -22.58
C GLN A 380 5.53 9.69 -23.90
N GLN A 381 6.19 10.80 -24.25
CA GLN A 381 6.93 10.88 -25.51
C GLN A 381 8.07 9.85 -25.60
N GLU A 382 8.78 9.58 -24.50
CA GLU A 382 9.91 8.63 -24.46
C GLU A 382 9.50 7.15 -24.54
N VAL A 383 8.24 6.82 -24.24
CA VAL A 383 7.82 5.42 -24.00
C VAL A 383 6.63 4.97 -24.87
N TYR A 384 5.82 5.87 -25.44
CA TYR A 384 4.46 5.56 -25.91
C TYR A 384 4.14 5.88 -27.37
#